data_AF-A0A349TF20-F1
#
_entry.id   AF-A0A349TF20-F1
#
_cell.length_a   1.000
_cell.length_b   1.000
_cell.length_c   1.000
_cell.angle_alpha   90.00
_cell.angle_beta   90.00
_cell.angle_gamma   90.00
#
_symmetry.space_group_name_H-M   'P 1'
#
loop_
_entity.id
_entity.type
_entity.pdbx_description
1 polymer ?
#
loop_
_entity_poly.entity_id
_entity_poly.type
_entity_poly.pdbx_seq_one_letter_code
_entity_poly.pdbx_strand_id
1 'polypeptide(L)'
;KPDGVMIRHCCGRAGPPGFTDAWTRKYIFPGGYIPALSELVTESEKAGWQVMDVEAMRFHYSHTLEEWYNRTVLHRNEIIAMYDEEFYRMWLFYLAGAEQSFRNGTLVNWQLQYVKDRNAIPMTREYIHEESERLRERGEIPTWRYDPDLKEAAE
;
A
#
# COMPACT_ATOMS: atom_id res chain seq x y z
N LYS A 1 23.57 5.01 -9.81
CA LYS A 1 24.55 4.60 -10.85
C LYS A 1 23.91 4.79 -12.23
N PRO A 2 24.67 4.88 -13.33
CA PRO A 2 24.10 5.00 -14.68
C PRO A 2 23.20 3.82 -15.07
N ASP A 3 23.53 2.61 -14.62
CA ASP A 3 22.80 1.35 -14.76
C ASP A 3 21.80 1.11 -13.60
N GLY A 4 21.43 2.15 -12.86
CA GLY A 4 20.57 2.01 -11.69
C GLY A 4 19.12 1.71 -12.06
N VAL A 5 18.54 0.74 -11.36
CA VAL A 5 17.09 0.44 -11.35
C VAL A 5 16.49 0.90 -10.03
N MET A 6 15.34 1.56 -10.07
CA MET A 6 14.58 1.97 -8.88
C MET A 6 13.16 1.40 -8.95
N ILE A 7 12.75 0.72 -7.88
CA ILE A 7 11.35 0.39 -7.66
C ILE A 7 10.79 1.36 -6.63
N ARG A 8 9.74 2.09 -6.98
CA ARG A 8 9.01 2.97 -6.08
C ARG A 8 7.64 2.37 -5.79
N HIS A 9 7.41 2.06 -4.52
CA HIS A 9 6.11 1.63 -4.01
C HIS A 9 5.47 2.74 -3.18
N CYS A 10 4.19 3.05 -3.43
CA CYS A 10 3.48 4.08 -2.69
C CYS A 10 1.97 3.96 -2.78
N CYS A 11 1.24 4.52 -1.81
CA CYS A 11 -0.14 4.93 -2.06
C CYS A 11 -0.18 6.03 -3.12
N GLY A 12 -1.22 6.02 -3.94
CA GLY A 12 -1.47 6.99 -5.00
C GLY A 12 -2.95 7.07 -5.37
N ARG A 13 -3.25 7.92 -6.35
CA ARG A 13 -4.60 8.10 -6.89
C ARG A 13 -4.72 7.54 -8.30
N ALA A 14 -5.76 6.77 -8.55
CA ALA A 14 -6.24 6.33 -9.86
C ALA A 14 -7.12 7.43 -10.50
N GLY A 15 -6.64 8.67 -10.46
CA GLY A 15 -7.33 9.86 -10.93
C GLY A 15 -6.37 11.06 -10.95
N PRO A 16 -6.88 12.26 -11.27
CA PRO A 16 -6.05 13.47 -11.25
C PRO A 16 -5.53 13.80 -9.84
N PRO A 17 -4.54 14.71 -9.73
CA PRO A 17 -4.09 15.23 -8.44
C PRO A 17 -5.28 15.72 -7.61
N GLY A 18 -5.23 15.45 -6.32
CA GLY A 18 -6.31 15.77 -5.39
C GLY A 18 -5.76 16.32 -4.08
N PHE A 19 -6.58 16.27 -3.03
CA PHE A 19 -6.19 16.68 -1.68
C PHE A 19 -6.39 15.55 -0.68
N THR A 20 -5.59 15.56 0.39
CA THR A 20 -5.81 14.73 1.57
C THR A 20 -6.95 15.32 2.39
N ASP A 21 -7.89 14.51 2.83
CA ASP A 21 -9.03 14.97 3.63
C ASP A 21 -8.56 15.58 4.96
N ALA A 22 -9.37 16.49 5.50
CA ALA A 22 -9.00 17.28 6.67
C ALA A 22 -8.86 16.43 7.94
N TRP A 23 -9.63 15.33 8.05
CA TRP A 23 -9.61 14.48 9.23
C TRP A 23 -8.32 13.66 9.27
N THR A 24 -8.00 12.95 8.19
CA THR A 24 -6.77 12.16 8.06
C THR A 24 -5.54 13.04 8.23
N ARG A 25 -5.53 14.25 7.64
CA ARG A 25 -4.44 15.21 7.81
C ARG A 25 -4.26 15.68 9.25
N LYS A 26 -5.36 15.83 10.00
CA LYS A 26 -5.29 16.31 11.39
C LYS A 26 -4.85 15.21 12.35
N TYR A 27 -5.39 14.00 12.19
CA TYR A 27 -5.30 12.96 13.22
C TYR A 27 -4.32 11.82 12.90
N ILE A 28 -4.06 11.53 11.62
CA ILE A 28 -3.29 10.34 11.22
C ILE A 28 -1.98 10.70 10.53
N PHE A 29 -2.03 11.52 9.47
CA PHE A 29 -0.85 11.90 8.68
C PHE A 29 -0.75 13.43 8.50
N PRO A 30 -0.26 14.16 9.53
CA PRO A 30 0.05 15.59 9.39
C PRO A 30 1.05 15.83 8.26
N GLY A 31 0.67 16.67 7.30
CA GLY A 31 1.46 16.95 6.09
C GLY A 31 1.41 15.85 5.01
N GLY A 32 0.69 14.75 5.24
CA GLY A 32 0.57 13.64 4.29
C GLY A 32 -0.11 14.06 2.99
N TYR A 33 0.45 13.59 1.87
CA TYR A 33 -0.07 13.79 0.51
C TYR A 33 -0.02 12.48 -0.28
N ILE A 34 -1.11 12.16 -0.96
CA ILE A 34 -1.20 10.99 -1.84
C ILE A 34 -1.17 11.49 -3.30
N PRO A 35 -0.07 11.23 -4.04
CA PRO A 35 0.11 11.74 -5.40
C PRO A 35 -0.73 10.98 -6.43
N ALA A 36 -1.06 11.67 -7.52
CA ALA A 36 -1.57 11.03 -8.72
C ALA A 36 -0.43 10.40 -9.52
N LEU A 37 -0.75 9.37 -10.32
CA LEU A 37 0.23 8.73 -11.21
C LEU A 37 0.90 9.74 -12.15
N SER A 38 0.15 10.74 -12.63
CA SER A 38 0.67 11.80 -13.50
C SER A 38 1.81 12.59 -12.84
N GLU A 39 1.68 12.94 -11.56
CA GLU A 39 2.75 13.65 -10.83
C GLU A 39 3.99 12.76 -10.65
N LEU A 40 3.78 11.47 -10.40
CA LEU A 40 4.89 10.51 -10.26
C LEU A 40 5.70 10.39 -11.55
N VAL A 41 5.02 10.31 -12.69
CA VAL A 41 5.66 10.21 -14.00
C VAL A 41 6.34 11.53 -14.34
N THR A 42 5.61 12.65 -14.30
CA THR A 42 6.14 13.97 -14.68
C THR A 42 7.38 14.38 -13.89
N GLU A 43 7.38 14.20 -12.57
CA GLU A 43 8.55 14.58 -11.76
C GLU A 43 9.72 13.61 -11.94
N SER A 44 9.45 12.33 -12.22
CA SER A 44 10.53 11.37 -12.51
C SER A 44 11.24 11.66 -13.83
N GLU A 45 10.50 12.05 -14.87
CA GLU A 45 11.05 12.40 -16.18
C GLU A 45 11.94 13.64 -16.10
N LYS A 46 11.50 14.67 -15.36
CA LYS A 46 12.31 15.86 -15.07
C LYS A 46 13.62 15.53 -14.35
N ALA A 47 13.61 14.49 -13.52
CA ALA A 47 14.79 14.01 -12.82
C ALA A 47 15.68 13.05 -13.66
N GLY A 48 15.37 12.86 -14.94
CA GLY A 48 16.13 12.02 -15.87
C GLY A 48 15.90 10.52 -15.71
N TRP A 49 14.80 10.13 -15.06
CA TRP A 49 14.37 8.73 -14.97
C TRP A 49 13.37 8.40 -16.07
N GLN A 50 13.40 7.15 -16.53
CA GLN A 50 12.47 6.61 -17.51
C GLN A 50 11.62 5.53 -16.85
N VAL A 51 10.30 5.62 -16.96
CA VAL A 51 9.37 4.60 -16.46
C VAL A 51 9.38 3.40 -17.42
N MET A 52 9.66 2.21 -16.90
CA MET A 52 9.67 0.96 -17.67
C MET A 52 8.52 0.02 -17.30
N ASP A 53 7.98 0.16 -16.09
CA ASP A 53 6.80 -0.60 -15.66
C ASP A 53 5.96 0.18 -14.66
N VAL A 54 4.64 -0.03 -14.72
CA VAL A 54 3.67 0.49 -13.75
C VAL A 54 2.68 -0.61 -13.40
N GLU A 55 2.63 -0.98 -12.12
CA GLU A 55 1.64 -1.90 -11.58
C GLU A 55 0.72 -1.17 -10.59
N ALA A 56 -0.58 -1.37 -10.78
CA ALA A 56 -1.62 -0.95 -9.85
C ALA A 56 -1.98 -2.13 -8.93
N MET A 57 -1.69 -2.02 -7.64
CA MET A 57 -1.99 -3.04 -6.64
C MET A 57 -3.47 -3.02 -6.21
N ARG A 58 -4.38 -3.07 -7.19
CA ARG A 58 -5.86 -3.09 -7.12
C ARG A 58 -6.45 -3.16 -5.70
N PHE A 59 -6.92 -4.34 -5.28
CA PHE A 59 -7.56 -4.59 -3.99
C PHE A 59 -6.60 -5.10 -2.91
N HIS A 60 -5.31 -5.21 -3.21
CA HIS A 60 -4.35 -5.77 -2.25
C HIS A 60 -4.32 -4.94 -0.96
N TYR A 61 -4.38 -3.61 -1.10
CA TYR A 61 -4.32 -2.73 0.05
C TYR A 61 -5.66 -2.62 0.80
N SER A 62 -6.80 -2.77 0.13
CA SER A 62 -8.08 -2.88 0.84
C SER A 62 -8.10 -4.15 1.70
N HIS A 63 -7.65 -5.29 1.18
CA HIS A 63 -7.52 -6.51 2.00
C HIS A 63 -6.52 -6.38 3.14
N THR A 64 -5.44 -5.60 2.93
CA THR A 64 -4.48 -5.33 4.00
C THR A 64 -5.11 -4.51 5.12
N LEU A 65 -5.86 -3.46 4.78
CA LEU A 65 -6.54 -2.59 5.74
C LEU A 65 -7.70 -3.30 6.46
N GLU A 66 -8.43 -4.14 5.73
CA GLU A 66 -9.46 -5.04 6.29
C GLU A 66 -8.86 -5.98 7.34
N GLU A 67 -7.72 -6.60 7.06
CA GLU A 67 -7.03 -7.45 8.03
C GLU A 67 -6.51 -6.65 9.24
N TRP A 68 -6.00 -5.44 9.03
CA TRP A 68 -5.60 -4.57 10.15
C TRP A 68 -6.78 -4.15 11.00
N TYR A 69 -7.93 -3.88 10.37
CA TYR A 69 -9.17 -3.56 11.08
C TYR A 69 -9.61 -4.74 11.95
N ASN A 70 -9.69 -5.94 11.38
CA ASN A 70 -10.09 -7.16 12.09
C ASN A 70 -9.19 -7.44 13.29
N ARG A 71 -7.87 -7.32 13.12
CA ARG A 71 -6.91 -7.47 14.23
C ARG A 71 -7.06 -6.39 15.30
N THR A 72 -7.37 -5.16 14.89
CA THR A 72 -7.62 -4.07 15.84
C THR A 72 -8.86 -4.36 16.67
N VAL A 73 -9.93 -4.88 16.06
CA VAL A 73 -11.15 -5.29 16.76
C VAL A 73 -10.85 -6.42 17.76
N LEU A 74 -10.17 -7.46 17.29
CA LEU A 74 -9.80 -8.63 18.10
C LEU A 74 -9.03 -8.25 19.38
N HIS A 75 -8.09 -7.29 19.26
CA HIS A 75 -7.21 -6.87 20.35
C HIS A 75 -7.68 -5.59 21.07
N ARG A 76 -8.98 -5.28 21.02
CA ARG A 76 -9.57 -4.06 21.61
C ARG A 76 -9.08 -3.75 23.03
N ASN A 77 -9.20 -4.72 23.94
CA ASN A 77 -8.89 -4.51 25.36
C ASN A 77 -7.40 -4.21 25.58
N GLU A 78 -6.53 -4.85 24.80
CA GLU A 78 -5.07 -4.62 24.86
C GLU A 78 -4.73 -3.23 24.35
N ILE A 79 -5.34 -2.80 23.23
CA ILE A 79 -5.11 -1.48 22.64
C ILE A 79 -5.60 -0.37 23.58
N ILE A 80 -6.79 -0.52 24.18
CA ILE A 80 -7.31 0.46 25.15
C ILE A 80 -6.44 0.54 26.40
N ALA A 81 -5.91 -0.59 26.87
CA ALA A 81 -5.00 -0.61 28.01
C ALA A 81 -3.65 0.07 27.70
N MET A 82 -3.16 -0.02 26.46
CA MET A 82 -1.93 0.66 26.03
C MET A 82 -2.11 2.16 25.75
N TYR A 83 -3.30 2.55 25.27
CA TYR A 83 -3.63 3.91 24.90
C TYR A 83 -4.88 4.38 25.68
N ASP A 84 -6.03 4.45 25.01
CA ASP A 84 -7.33 4.73 25.61
C ASP A 84 -8.47 4.38 24.62
N GLU A 85 -9.71 4.58 25.07
CA GLU A 85 -10.91 4.37 24.25
C GLU A 85 -11.01 5.36 23.08
N GLU A 86 -10.52 6.59 23.24
CA GLU A 86 -10.59 7.63 22.20
C GLU A 86 -9.70 7.27 21.01
N PHE A 87 -8.45 6.90 21.29
CA PHE A 87 -7.50 6.40 20.32
C PHE A 87 -8.02 5.17 19.59
N TYR A 88 -8.56 4.19 20.32
CA TYR A 88 -9.11 2.97 19.72
C TYR A 88 -10.19 3.31 18.68
N ARG A 89 -11.13 4.19 19.03
CA ARG A 89 -12.21 4.61 18.13
C ARG A 89 -11.68 5.42 16.93
N MET A 90 -10.73 6.32 17.17
CA MET A 90 -10.06 7.08 16.11
C MET A 90 -9.36 6.13 15.12
N TRP A 91 -8.65 5.12 15.63
CA TRP A 91 -7.90 4.17 14.82
C TRP A 91 -8.83 3.26 14.00
N LEU A 92 -9.91 2.76 14.59
CA LEU A 92 -10.94 2.02 13.85
C LEU A 92 -11.56 2.86 12.73
N PHE A 93 -11.91 4.12 13.02
CA PHE A 93 -12.47 5.03 12.02
C PHE A 93 -11.50 5.24 10.85
N TYR A 94 -10.22 5.43 11.15
CA TYR A 94 -9.18 5.55 10.11
C TYR A 94 -9.10 4.28 9.26
N LEU A 95 -8.97 3.10 9.88
CA LEU A 95 -8.79 1.84 9.15
C LEU A 95 -10.00 1.55 8.25
N ALA A 96 -11.22 1.70 8.77
CA ALA A 96 -12.44 1.50 7.98
C ALA A 96 -12.55 2.52 6.83
N GLY A 97 -12.30 3.80 7.09
CA GLY A 97 -12.36 4.85 6.06
C GLY A 97 -11.29 4.70 4.98
N ALA A 98 -10.06 4.34 5.37
CA ALA A 98 -8.98 4.05 4.45
C ALA A 98 -9.32 2.84 3.59
N GLU A 99 -9.77 1.73 4.20
CA GLU A 99 -10.15 0.51 3.51
C GLU A 99 -11.19 0.78 2.40
N GLN A 100 -12.25 1.52 2.73
CA GLN A 100 -13.29 1.91 1.79
C GLN A 100 -12.76 2.83 0.68
N SER A 101 -11.80 3.69 0.99
CA SER A 101 -11.16 4.56 0.00
C SER A 101 -10.32 3.79 -1.03
N PHE A 102 -9.75 2.63 -0.64
CA PHE A 102 -9.06 1.72 -1.56
C PHE A 102 -10.00 0.75 -2.29
N ARG A 103 -11.08 0.30 -1.64
CA ARG A 103 -12.02 -0.66 -2.25
C ARG A 103 -12.98 0.01 -3.23
N ASN A 104 -13.57 1.12 -2.81
CA ASN A 104 -14.67 1.79 -3.50
C ASN A 104 -14.30 3.20 -3.98
N GLY A 105 -13.20 3.75 -3.47
CA GLY A 105 -12.68 5.04 -3.90
C GLY A 105 -11.66 4.94 -5.03
N THR A 106 -10.82 5.97 -5.13
CA THR A 106 -9.80 6.09 -6.19
C THR A 106 -8.38 5.91 -5.65
N LEU A 107 -8.22 5.48 -4.39
CA LEU A 107 -6.89 5.19 -3.86
C LEU A 107 -6.39 3.85 -4.37
N VAL A 108 -5.08 3.78 -4.62
CA VAL A 108 -4.41 2.57 -5.11
C VAL A 108 -2.97 2.56 -4.60
N ASN A 109 -2.35 1.39 -4.52
CA ASN A 109 -0.90 1.32 -4.34
C ASN A 109 -0.22 1.15 -5.70
N TRP A 110 0.64 2.10 -6.07
CA TRP A 110 1.46 2.00 -7.27
C TRP A 110 2.77 1.29 -6.95
N GLN A 111 3.23 0.46 -7.89
CA GLN A 111 4.62 0.08 -8.02
C GLN A 111 5.12 0.57 -9.38
N LEU A 112 6.14 1.44 -9.37
CA LEU A 112 6.77 1.95 -10.59
C LEU A 112 8.20 1.48 -10.66
N GLN A 113 8.60 0.95 -11.82
CA GLN A 113 9.98 0.66 -12.14
C GLN A 113 10.56 1.78 -13.00
N TYR A 114 11.66 2.36 -12.52
CA TYR A 114 12.41 3.38 -13.22
C TYR A 114 13.83 2.92 -13.53
N VAL A 115 14.34 3.37 -14.67
CA VAL A 115 15.73 3.16 -15.09
C VAL A 115 16.35 4.45 -15.62
N LYS A 116 17.68 4.53 -15.61
CA LYS A 116 18.44 5.57 -16.33
C LYS A 116 18.99 5.07 -17.67
N ASP A 117 19.37 3.80 -17.72
CA ASP A 117 19.72 3.06 -18.94
C ASP A 117 18.66 1.99 -19.21
N ARG A 118 18.16 1.93 -20.44
CA ARG A 118 17.14 0.94 -20.86
C ARG A 118 17.68 -0.49 -20.84
N ASN A 119 18.99 -0.67 -20.96
CA ASN A 119 19.63 -1.99 -20.88
C ASN A 119 19.82 -2.49 -19.43
N ALA A 120 19.43 -1.69 -18.42
CA ALA A 120 19.57 -2.07 -17.02
C ALA A 120 18.60 -3.17 -16.57
N ILE A 121 17.61 -3.50 -17.39
CA ILE A 121 16.62 -4.55 -17.14
C ILE A 121 16.47 -5.45 -18.37
N PRO A 122 16.02 -6.72 -18.20
CA PRO A 122 15.69 -7.59 -19.32
C PRO A 122 14.59 -6.99 -20.21
N MET A 123 14.58 -7.39 -21.48
CA MET A 123 13.62 -6.91 -22.49
C MET A 123 12.16 -7.25 -22.12
N THR A 124 11.97 -8.33 -21.38
CA THR A 124 10.67 -8.90 -21.06
C THR A 124 10.53 -9.08 -19.53
N ARG A 125 9.29 -9.18 -19.03
CA ARG A 125 8.97 -9.07 -17.60
C ARG A 125 9.10 -10.38 -16.80
N GLU A 126 9.51 -11.47 -17.43
CA GLU A 126 9.55 -12.82 -16.86
C GLU A 126 10.40 -12.89 -15.61
N TYR A 127 11.50 -12.12 -15.54
CA TYR A 127 12.35 -12.04 -14.35
C TYR A 127 11.58 -11.66 -13.07
N ILE A 128 10.48 -10.91 -13.18
CA ILE A 128 9.61 -10.58 -12.03
C ILE A 128 8.86 -11.82 -11.55
N HIS A 129 8.34 -12.60 -12.48
CA HIS A 129 7.57 -13.81 -12.19
C HIS A 129 8.47 -14.92 -11.65
N GLU A 130 9.59 -15.17 -12.32
CA GLU A 130 10.60 -16.16 -11.91
C GLU A 130 11.12 -15.88 -10.49
N GLU A 131 11.47 -14.61 -10.20
CA GLU A 131 11.91 -14.24 -8.85
C GLU A 131 10.78 -14.31 -7.83
N SER A 132 9.54 -13.97 -8.20
CA SER A 132 8.38 -14.14 -7.32
C SER A 132 8.15 -15.61 -6.94
N GLU A 133 8.24 -16.53 -7.90
CA GLU A 133 8.09 -17.97 -7.65
C GLU A 133 9.20 -18.48 -6.74
N ARG A 134 10.47 -18.17 -7.06
CA ARG A 134 11.63 -18.52 -6.25
C ARG A 134 11.52 -18.02 -4.79
N LEU A 135 10.97 -16.82 -4.58
CA LEU A 135 10.78 -16.26 -3.25
C LEU A 135 9.63 -16.92 -2.47
N ARG A 136 8.55 -17.31 -3.15
CA ARG A 136 7.43 -18.03 -2.53
C ARG A 136 7.83 -19.42 -2.07
N GLU A 137 8.63 -20.12 -2.85
CA GLU A 137 9.17 -21.45 -2.49
C GLU A 137 10.07 -21.42 -1.25
N ARG A 138 10.68 -20.27 -0.94
CA ARG A 138 11.58 -20.11 0.20
C ARG A 138 10.86 -19.83 1.53
N GLY A 139 9.57 -19.51 1.51
CA GLY A 139 8.86 -18.98 2.67
C GLY A 139 7.85 -19.96 3.28
N GLU A 140 7.86 -20.07 4.61
CA GLU A 140 6.73 -20.64 5.35
C GLU A 140 5.59 -19.61 5.39
N ILE A 141 4.38 -20.00 5.00
CA ILE A 141 3.20 -19.13 5.08
C ILE A 141 2.71 -19.12 6.54
N PRO A 142 2.54 -17.94 7.18
CA PRO A 142 2.02 -17.89 8.54
C PRO A 142 0.60 -18.49 8.63
N THR A 143 0.39 -19.38 9.59
CA THR A 143 -0.86 -20.15 9.78
C THR A 143 -2.04 -19.28 10.23
N TRP A 144 -1.78 -18.18 10.95
CA TRP A 144 -2.82 -17.29 11.48
C TRP A 144 -3.72 -16.64 10.41
N ARG A 145 -3.31 -16.65 9.13
CA ARG A 145 -4.09 -16.07 8.02
C ARG A 145 -5.41 -16.81 7.74
N TYR A 146 -5.55 -18.04 8.24
CA TYR A 146 -6.67 -18.92 7.95
C TYR A 146 -7.27 -19.59 9.19
N ASP A 147 -6.96 -19.07 10.38
CA ASP A 147 -7.51 -19.59 11.63
C ASP A 147 -8.98 -19.16 11.76
N PRO A 148 -9.95 -20.09 11.67
CA PRO A 148 -11.37 -19.76 11.75
C PRO A 148 -11.75 -19.13 13.10
N ASP A 149 -11.08 -19.56 14.17
CA ASP A 149 -11.35 -19.11 15.54
C ASP A 149 -10.94 -17.64 15.73
N LEU A 150 -9.91 -17.19 15.00
CA LEU A 150 -9.49 -15.77 14.98
C LEU A 150 -10.39 -14.89 14.10
N LYS A 151 -11.05 -15.49 13.10
CA LYS A 151 -11.95 -14.77 12.20
C LYS A 151 -13.27 -14.44 12.87
N GLU A 152 -13.83 -15.37 13.63
CA GLU A 152 -15.09 -15.19 14.36
C GLU A 152 -14.96 -14.16 15.51
N ALA A 153 -13.76 -14.01 16.08
CA ALA A 153 -13.49 -13.03 17.12
C ALA A 153 -13.31 -11.57 16.60
N ALA A 154 -13.26 -11.38 15.28
CA ALA A 154 -13.15 -10.07 14.62
C ALA A 154 -14.47 -9.57 14.00
N GLU A 155 -15.48 -10.44 13.86
CA GLU A 155 -16.84 -10.13 13.36
C GLU A 155 -17.79 -9.73 14.51
#